data_AF-A0A7M3MAI9-F1
#
_entry.id   AF-A0A7M3MAI9-F1
#
_cell.length_a   1.000
_cell.length_b   1.000
_cell.length_c   1.000
_cell.angle_alpha   90.00
_cell.angle_beta   90.00
_cell.angle_gamma   90.00
#
_symmetry.space_group_name_H-M   'P 1'
#
loop_
_entity.id
_entity.type
_entity.pdbx_description
1 polymer ?
#
loop_
_entity_poly.entity_id
_entity_poly.type
_entity_poly.pdbx_seq_one_letter_code
_entity_poly.pdbx_strand_id
1 'polypeptide(L)'
;MLIDWFTVAAQAVNFIILMILLKVFLYDKIVQAMKKREQNIQDRLHEARKEREEAEEEKRQYEAEQRELEQKKEELLKNAKNEARERREELLEVARRDAQALRRDLEDAVRQESESLVQTFREEASRLCLELARRSISAMADANIQEQAASAFRRVLAEADEQTVSRLRNASQKEGGKATVFSAAELPGPAESAVTRAVQEMLGEDTDVQHRVDEELVLGLELRCGGRSLGWTVRDYLDSVSGEVRTLLAQEQLGAKAQDSPESKSEEGDSSEESGSQEHAAVQASAEKLQTRGEAGGE
;
A
#
# COMPACT_ATOMS: atom_id res chain seq x y z
N MET A 1 93.07 -70.09 -91.76
CA MET A 1 92.37 -69.21 -90.79
C MET A 1 92.51 -69.87 -89.43
N LEU A 2 93.48 -69.41 -88.63
CA LEU A 2 93.66 -69.86 -87.26
C LEU A 2 92.83 -68.92 -86.38
N ILE A 3 91.75 -69.44 -85.80
CA ILE A 3 91.09 -68.75 -84.71
C ILE A 3 92.08 -68.85 -83.54
N ASP A 4 92.71 -67.73 -83.20
CA ASP A 4 93.52 -67.62 -82.00
C ASP A 4 92.57 -67.80 -80.79
N TRP A 5 92.51 -69.01 -80.25
CA TRP A 5 91.71 -69.32 -79.05
C TRP A 5 92.07 -68.40 -77.87
N PHE A 6 93.29 -67.85 -77.88
CA PHE A 6 93.76 -66.80 -76.98
C PHE A 6 93.03 -65.44 -77.16
N THR A 7 92.78 -64.99 -78.40
CA THR A 7 92.03 -63.74 -78.63
C THR A 7 90.55 -63.89 -78.29
N VAL A 8 89.96 -65.07 -78.53
CA VAL A 8 88.60 -65.38 -78.09
C VAL A 8 88.49 -65.39 -76.55
N ALA A 9 89.45 -66.01 -75.85
CA ALA A 9 89.50 -65.98 -74.40
C ALA A 9 89.70 -64.56 -73.84
N ALA A 10 90.59 -63.76 -74.45
CA ALA A 10 90.81 -62.37 -74.06
C ALA A 10 89.58 -61.47 -74.30
N GLN A 11 88.85 -61.67 -75.42
CA GLN A 11 87.58 -60.99 -75.67
C GLN A 11 86.48 -61.41 -74.70
N ALA A 12 86.40 -62.71 -74.35
CA ALA A 12 85.47 -63.20 -73.34
C ALA A 12 85.76 -62.59 -71.96
N VAL A 13 87.04 -62.50 -71.57
CA VAL A 13 87.45 -61.82 -70.33
C VAL A 13 87.09 -60.33 -70.37
N ASN A 14 87.33 -59.63 -71.49
CA ASN A 14 86.95 -58.23 -71.64
C ASN A 14 85.42 -58.02 -71.56
N PHE A 15 84.65 -58.92 -72.16
CA PHE A 15 83.19 -58.91 -72.06
C PHE A 15 82.70 -59.16 -70.63
N ILE A 16 83.31 -60.11 -69.91
CA ILE A 16 83.00 -60.38 -68.50
C ILE A 16 83.32 -59.16 -67.63
N ILE A 17 84.49 -58.53 -67.83
CA ILE A 17 84.87 -57.30 -67.12
C ILE A 17 83.85 -56.20 -67.39
N LEU A 18 83.45 -55.99 -68.65
CA LEU A 18 82.42 -55.01 -69.02
C LEU A 18 81.06 -55.34 -68.38
N MET A 19 80.65 -56.60 -68.36
CA MET A 19 79.37 -57.03 -67.79
C MET A 19 79.34 -56.83 -66.27
N ILE A 20 80.45 -57.10 -65.58
CA ILE A 20 80.60 -56.83 -64.15
C ILE A 20 80.54 -55.32 -63.89
N LEU A 21 81.24 -54.51 -64.71
CA LEU A 21 81.23 -53.06 -64.59
C LEU A 21 79.82 -52.50 -64.80
N LEU A 22 79.08 -53.00 -65.80
CA LEU A 22 77.71 -52.55 -66.09
C LEU A 22 76.74 -52.94 -64.96
N LYS A 23 76.89 -54.15 -64.41
CA LYS A 23 76.10 -54.64 -63.28
C LYS A 23 76.29 -53.75 -62.06
N VAL A 24 77.54 -53.47 -61.69
CA VAL A 24 77.86 -52.67 -60.49
C VAL A 24 77.52 -51.18 -60.68
N PHE A 25 77.78 -50.62 -61.86
CA PHE A 25 77.68 -49.17 -62.06
C PHE A 25 76.30 -48.70 -62.53
N LEU A 26 75.61 -49.49 -63.36
CA LEU A 26 74.36 -49.08 -64.01
C LEU A 26 73.13 -49.77 -63.42
N TYR A 27 73.19 -51.09 -63.20
CA TYR A 27 72.04 -51.84 -62.68
C TYR A 27 71.70 -51.40 -61.24
N ASP A 28 72.70 -51.36 -60.36
CA ASP A 28 72.49 -50.93 -58.97
C ASP A 28 71.98 -49.48 -58.88
N LYS A 29 72.50 -48.56 -59.71
CA LYS A 29 72.01 -47.16 -59.73
C LYS A 29 70.58 -47.03 -60.25
N ILE A 30 70.20 -47.77 -61.29
CA ILE A 30 68.84 -47.75 -61.85
C ILE A 30 67.84 -48.35 -60.85
N VAL A 31 68.18 -49.49 -60.24
CA VAL A 31 67.32 -50.15 -59.24
C VAL A 31 67.16 -49.26 -57.99
N GLN A 32 68.22 -48.58 -57.54
CA GLN A 32 68.12 -47.60 -56.47
C GLN A 32 67.22 -46.41 -56.84
N ALA A 33 67.32 -45.88 -58.06
CA ALA A 33 66.46 -44.79 -58.52
C ALA A 33 64.97 -45.21 -58.61
N MET A 34 64.70 -46.44 -59.04
CA MET A 34 63.34 -47.01 -59.07
C MET A 34 62.80 -47.22 -57.65
N LYS A 35 63.58 -47.80 -56.73
CA LYS A 35 63.19 -47.94 -55.32
C LYS A 35 62.93 -46.59 -54.65
N LYS A 36 63.76 -45.58 -54.93
CA LYS A 36 63.57 -44.22 -54.40
C LYS A 36 62.30 -43.57 -54.94
N ARG A 37 61.96 -43.79 -56.21
CA ARG A 37 60.69 -43.34 -56.79
C ARG A 37 59.50 -44.06 -56.16
N GLU A 38 59.59 -45.37 -55.98
CA GLU A 38 58.55 -46.18 -55.35
C GLU A 38 58.30 -45.74 -53.90
N GLN A 39 59.37 -45.56 -53.11
CA GLN A 39 59.28 -45.01 -51.76
C GLN A 39 58.65 -43.62 -51.74
N ASN A 40 59.13 -42.67 -52.56
CA ASN A 40 58.53 -41.33 -52.61
C ASN A 40 57.04 -41.34 -52.98
N ILE A 41 56.60 -42.25 -53.85
CA ILE A 41 55.18 -42.39 -54.21
C ILE A 41 54.39 -42.99 -53.04
N GLN A 42 54.93 -44.02 -52.39
CA GLN A 42 54.31 -44.62 -51.20
C GLN A 42 54.20 -43.61 -50.05
N ASP A 43 55.26 -42.85 -49.78
CA ASP A 43 55.31 -41.81 -48.76
C ASP A 43 54.27 -40.72 -49.04
N ARG A 44 54.20 -40.21 -50.27
CA ARG A 44 53.18 -39.22 -50.67
C ARG A 44 51.75 -39.74 -50.57
N LEU A 45 51.52 -41.01 -50.94
CA LEU A 45 50.21 -41.63 -50.81
C LEU A 45 49.84 -41.88 -49.34
N HIS A 46 50.82 -42.17 -48.49
CA HIS A 46 50.63 -42.31 -47.05
C HIS A 46 50.32 -40.95 -46.42
N GLU A 47 51.09 -39.92 -46.75
CA GLU A 47 50.90 -38.55 -46.27
C GLU A 47 49.55 -37.98 -46.70
N ALA A 48 49.16 -38.15 -47.98
CA ALA A 48 47.85 -37.72 -48.46
C ALA A 48 46.68 -38.49 -47.80
N ARG A 49 46.88 -39.77 -47.46
CA ARG A 49 45.88 -40.54 -46.68
C ARG A 49 45.78 -40.00 -45.25
N LYS A 50 46.91 -39.76 -44.59
CA LYS A 50 46.96 -39.23 -43.23
C LYS A 50 46.31 -37.84 -43.15
N GLU A 51 46.64 -36.95 -44.08
CA GLU A 51 46.06 -35.61 -44.17
C GLU A 51 44.54 -35.67 -44.41
N ARG A 52 44.08 -36.62 -45.23
CA ARG A 52 42.65 -36.84 -45.44
C ARG A 52 41.96 -37.39 -44.19
N GLU A 53 42.58 -38.33 -43.47
CA GLU A 53 42.04 -38.86 -42.22
C GLU A 53 41.96 -37.77 -41.14
N GLU A 54 43.01 -36.95 -41.01
CA GLU A 54 43.05 -35.79 -40.11
C GLU A 54 41.96 -34.76 -40.46
N ALA A 55 41.80 -34.41 -41.73
CA ALA A 55 40.74 -33.50 -42.18
C ALA A 55 39.32 -34.06 -41.97
N GLU A 56 39.12 -35.36 -42.18
CA GLU A 56 37.83 -36.03 -41.89
C GLU A 56 37.56 -36.09 -40.37
N GLU A 57 38.58 -36.23 -39.54
CA GLU A 57 38.46 -36.18 -38.08
C GLU A 57 38.17 -34.77 -37.57
N GLU A 58 38.90 -33.75 -38.04
CA GLU A 58 38.66 -32.34 -37.70
C GLU A 58 37.26 -31.90 -38.14
N LYS A 59 36.81 -32.31 -39.33
CA LYS A 59 35.44 -32.05 -39.79
C LYS A 59 34.40 -32.68 -38.85
N ARG A 60 34.60 -33.92 -38.41
CA ARG A 60 33.69 -34.58 -37.45
C ARG A 60 33.66 -33.89 -36.10
N GLN A 61 34.80 -33.42 -35.61
CA GLN A 61 34.90 -32.65 -34.37
C GLN A 61 34.16 -31.32 -34.50
N TYR A 62 34.39 -30.57 -35.57
CA TYR A 62 33.70 -29.30 -35.84
C TYR A 62 32.18 -29.48 -35.95
N GLU A 63 31.71 -30.52 -36.64
CA GLU A 63 30.27 -30.83 -36.71
C GLU A 63 29.69 -31.23 -35.35
N ALA A 64 30.46 -31.90 -34.48
CA ALA A 64 30.05 -32.24 -33.13
C ALA A 64 29.96 -30.99 -32.24
N GLU A 65 30.97 -30.13 -32.29
CA GLU A 65 31.00 -28.86 -31.56
C GLU A 65 29.86 -27.93 -32.00
N GLN A 66 29.57 -27.85 -33.31
CA GLN A 66 28.42 -27.07 -33.79
C GLN A 66 27.10 -27.58 -33.24
N ARG A 67 26.90 -28.91 -33.20
CA ARG A 67 25.68 -29.49 -32.62
C ARG A 67 25.57 -29.19 -31.12
N GLU A 68 26.67 -29.28 -30.39
CA GLU A 68 26.71 -28.95 -28.96
C GLU A 68 26.42 -27.46 -28.72
N LEU A 69 26.99 -26.56 -29.55
CA LEU A 69 26.74 -25.12 -29.48
C LEU A 69 25.28 -24.78 -29.75
N GLU A 70 24.65 -25.41 -30.76
CA GLU A 70 23.23 -25.16 -31.05
C GLU A 70 22.34 -25.67 -29.91
N GLN A 71 22.65 -26.83 -29.31
CA GLN A 71 21.93 -27.34 -28.14
C GLN A 71 22.07 -26.40 -26.94
N LYS A 72 23.28 -25.95 -26.61
CA LYS A 72 23.52 -25.00 -25.52
C LYS A 72 22.80 -23.67 -25.76
N LYS A 73 22.76 -23.20 -27.01
CA LYS A 73 22.04 -21.98 -27.39
C LYS A 73 20.54 -22.14 -27.22
N GLU A 74 19.96 -23.25 -27.65
CA GLU A 74 18.54 -23.53 -27.44
C GLU A 74 18.19 -23.63 -25.95
N GLU A 75 19.04 -24.28 -25.15
CA GLU A 75 18.88 -24.37 -23.71
C GLU A 75 18.97 -22.99 -23.04
N LEU A 76 19.96 -22.18 -23.40
CA LEU A 76 20.13 -20.83 -22.86
C LEU A 76 18.94 -19.93 -23.25
N LEU A 77 18.44 -20.02 -24.48
CA LEU A 77 17.25 -19.29 -24.92
C LEU A 77 15.99 -19.76 -24.19
N LYS A 78 15.85 -21.05 -23.90
CA LYS A 78 14.74 -21.60 -23.12
C LYS A 78 14.79 -21.09 -21.67
N ASN A 79 15.96 -21.13 -21.05
CA ASN A 79 16.15 -20.66 -19.69
C ASN A 79 15.89 -19.15 -19.58
N ALA A 80 16.43 -18.34 -20.50
CA ALA A 80 16.16 -16.91 -20.55
C ALA A 80 14.67 -16.58 -20.76
N LYS A 81 13.95 -17.37 -21.56
CA LYS A 81 12.49 -17.22 -21.73
C LYS A 81 11.71 -17.58 -20.47
N ASN A 82 12.12 -18.63 -19.76
CA ASN A 82 11.49 -19.02 -18.50
C ASN A 82 11.72 -17.98 -17.41
N GLU A 83 12.96 -17.52 -17.24
CA GLU A 83 13.32 -16.46 -16.28
C GLU A 83 12.57 -15.15 -16.60
N ALA A 84 12.51 -14.76 -17.88
CA ALA A 84 11.74 -13.59 -18.29
C ALA A 84 10.24 -13.74 -18.00
N ARG A 85 9.70 -14.96 -18.12
CA ARG A 85 8.29 -15.24 -17.81
C ARG A 85 8.03 -15.17 -16.31
N GLU A 86 8.86 -15.81 -15.50
CA GLU A 86 8.79 -15.77 -14.04
C GLU A 86 8.89 -14.33 -13.54
N ARG A 87 9.88 -13.58 -14.05
CA ARG A 87 10.04 -12.17 -13.67
C ARG A 87 8.84 -11.31 -14.08
N ARG A 88 8.25 -11.59 -15.24
CA ARG A 88 7.02 -10.92 -15.68
C ARG A 88 5.85 -11.24 -14.76
N GLU A 89 5.69 -12.49 -14.35
CA GLU A 89 4.64 -12.93 -13.42
C GLU A 89 4.83 -12.28 -12.05
N GLU A 90 6.05 -12.25 -11.52
CA GLU A 90 6.38 -11.53 -10.28
C GLU A 90 6.04 -10.03 -10.36
N LEU A 91 6.45 -9.35 -11.43
CA LEU A 91 6.17 -7.93 -11.62
C LEU A 91 4.67 -7.65 -11.74
N LEU A 92 3.91 -8.55 -12.38
CA LEU A 92 2.46 -8.44 -12.45
C LEU A 92 1.80 -8.65 -11.08
N GLU A 93 2.29 -9.58 -10.27
CA GLU A 93 1.80 -9.79 -8.90
C GLU A 93 2.12 -8.60 -7.99
N VAL A 94 3.31 -8.01 -8.09
CA VAL A 94 3.64 -6.77 -7.39
C VAL A 94 2.72 -5.63 -7.84
N ALA A 95 2.57 -5.42 -9.14
CA ALA A 95 1.69 -4.38 -9.66
C ALA A 95 0.21 -4.57 -9.24
N ARG A 96 -0.26 -5.82 -9.14
CA ARG A 96 -1.60 -6.14 -8.62
C ARG A 96 -1.72 -5.81 -7.15
N ARG A 97 -0.72 -6.16 -6.33
CA ARG A 97 -0.69 -5.84 -4.89
C ARG A 97 -0.66 -4.34 -4.67
N ASP A 98 0.17 -3.60 -5.40
CA ASP A 98 0.27 -2.15 -5.31
C ASP A 98 -1.04 -1.47 -5.74
N ALA A 99 -1.68 -1.96 -6.82
CA ALA A 99 -2.97 -1.45 -7.26
C ALA A 99 -4.08 -1.73 -6.23
N GLN A 100 -4.07 -2.88 -5.57
CA GLN A 100 -5.03 -3.19 -4.50
C GLN A 100 -4.79 -2.34 -3.25
N ALA A 101 -3.53 -2.11 -2.87
CA ALA A 101 -3.17 -1.22 -1.77
C ALA A 101 -3.64 0.21 -2.05
N LEU A 102 -3.30 0.74 -3.23
CA LEU A 102 -3.74 2.08 -3.65
C LEU A 102 -5.27 2.22 -3.67
N ARG A 103 -5.99 1.18 -4.11
CA ARG A 103 -7.45 1.18 -4.08
C ARG A 103 -8.00 1.25 -2.66
N ARG A 104 -7.44 0.48 -1.72
CA ARG A 104 -7.85 0.52 -0.31
C ARG A 104 -7.57 1.90 0.29
N ASP A 105 -6.38 2.45 0.05
CA ASP A 105 -6.00 3.77 0.52
C ASP A 105 -6.94 4.86 -0.02
N LEU A 106 -7.34 4.77 -1.29
CA LEU A 106 -8.32 5.69 -1.88
C LEU A 106 -9.72 5.51 -1.31
N GLU A 107 -10.17 4.27 -1.09
CA GLU A 107 -11.47 3.98 -0.48
C GLU A 107 -11.54 4.52 0.96
N ASP A 108 -10.47 4.37 1.73
CA ASP A 108 -10.36 4.90 3.09
C ASP A 108 -10.28 6.44 3.09
N ALA A 109 -9.50 7.04 2.19
CA ALA A 109 -9.42 8.49 2.04
C ALA A 109 -10.77 9.11 1.66
N VAL A 110 -11.49 8.52 0.71
CA VAL A 110 -12.83 8.99 0.29
C VAL A 110 -13.84 8.86 1.43
N ARG A 111 -13.75 7.77 2.23
CA ARG A 111 -14.61 7.61 3.42
C ARG A 111 -14.34 8.72 4.44
N GLN A 112 -13.08 8.93 4.78
CA GLN A 112 -12.67 9.95 5.75
C GLN A 112 -13.08 11.37 5.28
N GLU A 113 -12.89 11.67 3.99
CA GLU A 113 -13.32 12.95 3.40
C GLU A 113 -14.84 13.10 3.46
N SER A 114 -15.60 12.06 3.11
CA SER A 114 -17.07 12.08 3.17
C SER A 114 -17.59 12.32 4.59
N GLU A 115 -17.00 11.67 5.59
CA GLU A 115 -17.34 11.87 7.00
C GLU A 115 -17.01 13.30 7.45
N SER A 116 -15.84 13.82 7.09
CA SER A 116 -15.45 15.20 7.39
C SER A 116 -16.40 16.22 6.73
N LEU A 117 -16.83 15.97 5.50
CA LEU A 117 -17.77 16.82 4.78
C LEU A 117 -19.16 16.82 5.45
N VAL A 118 -19.67 15.63 5.80
CA VAL A 118 -20.94 15.50 6.53
C VAL A 118 -20.87 16.24 7.86
N GLN A 119 -19.75 16.14 8.58
CA GLN A 119 -19.57 16.82 9.85
C GLN A 119 -19.56 18.34 9.70
N THR A 120 -18.79 18.86 8.74
CA THR A 120 -18.74 20.29 8.44
C THR A 120 -20.13 20.81 8.06
N PHE A 121 -20.87 20.04 7.26
CA PHE A 121 -22.23 20.37 6.88
C PHE A 121 -23.19 20.41 8.08
N ARG A 122 -23.11 19.45 9.01
CA ARG A 122 -23.94 19.43 10.23
C ARG A 122 -23.68 20.62 11.13
N GLU A 123 -22.42 21.02 11.30
CA GLU A 123 -22.04 22.20 12.08
C GLU A 123 -22.59 23.49 11.47
N GLU A 124 -22.42 23.67 10.15
CA GLU A 124 -22.91 24.85 9.45
C GLU A 124 -24.45 24.90 9.42
N ALA A 125 -25.11 23.76 9.19
CA ALA A 125 -26.58 23.67 9.24
C ALA A 125 -27.11 24.01 10.64
N SER A 126 -26.47 23.51 11.70
CA SER A 126 -26.86 23.80 13.09
C SER A 126 -26.73 25.29 13.39
N ARG A 127 -25.64 25.91 12.95
CA ARG A 127 -25.42 27.36 13.08
C ARG A 127 -26.52 28.15 12.36
N LEU A 128 -26.81 27.83 11.11
CA LEU A 128 -27.84 28.51 10.32
C LEU A 128 -29.24 28.36 10.95
N CYS A 129 -29.58 27.15 11.44
CA CYS A 129 -30.83 26.91 12.15
C CYS A 129 -30.94 27.76 13.43
N LEU A 130 -29.84 27.88 14.20
CA LEU A 130 -29.81 28.69 15.41
C LEU A 130 -29.95 30.19 15.09
N GLU A 131 -29.26 30.67 14.07
CA GLU A 131 -29.37 32.05 13.59
C GLU A 131 -30.80 32.36 13.12
N LEU A 132 -31.44 31.43 12.40
CA LEU A 132 -32.83 31.56 11.96
C LEU A 132 -33.81 31.54 13.13
N ALA A 133 -33.61 30.65 14.12
CA ALA A 133 -34.41 30.60 15.33
C ALA A 133 -34.31 31.92 16.10
N ARG A 134 -33.09 32.44 16.30
CA ARG A 134 -32.84 33.74 16.95
C ARG A 134 -33.57 34.87 16.24
N ARG A 135 -33.47 34.94 14.91
CA ARG A 135 -34.13 35.97 14.10
C ARG A 135 -35.66 35.85 14.14
N SER A 136 -36.18 34.63 14.09
CA SER A 136 -37.63 34.36 14.12
C SER A 136 -38.22 34.74 15.48
N ILE A 137 -37.59 34.34 16.58
CA ILE A 137 -38.02 34.70 17.94
C ILE A 137 -37.97 36.22 18.13
N SER A 138 -36.89 36.87 17.67
CA SER A 138 -36.76 38.32 17.72
C SER A 138 -37.88 39.05 16.95
N ALA A 139 -38.34 38.49 15.83
CA ALA A 139 -39.41 39.08 15.02
C ALA A 139 -40.81 38.89 15.63
N MET A 140 -40.98 37.91 16.53
CA MET A 140 -42.27 37.54 17.11
C MET A 140 -42.46 38.06 18.54
N ALA A 141 -41.47 38.74 19.14
CA ALA A 141 -41.51 39.22 20.52
C ALA A 141 -42.62 40.28 20.75
N ASP A 142 -43.84 39.80 21.00
CA ASP A 142 -45.03 40.60 21.33
C ASP A 142 -45.31 40.61 22.85
N ALA A 143 -46.35 41.35 23.26
CA ALA A 143 -46.69 41.53 24.68
C ALA A 143 -47.09 40.22 25.40
N ASN A 144 -47.66 39.24 24.70
CA ASN A 144 -48.05 37.95 25.29
C ASN A 144 -46.82 37.11 25.62
N ILE A 145 -45.78 37.19 24.78
CA ILE A 145 -44.51 36.49 25.04
C ILE A 145 -43.78 37.10 26.24
N GLN A 146 -43.90 38.41 26.50
CA GLN A 146 -43.29 39.05 27.68
C GLN A 146 -43.86 38.51 29.00
N GLU A 147 -45.17 38.26 29.09
CA GLU A 147 -45.79 37.66 30.29
C GLU A 147 -45.29 36.23 30.52
N GLN A 148 -45.14 35.45 29.45
CA GLN A 148 -44.59 34.10 29.51
C GLN A 148 -43.11 34.11 29.91
N ALA A 149 -42.32 35.06 29.39
CA ALA A 149 -40.94 35.26 29.78
C ALA A 149 -40.81 35.63 31.27
N ALA A 150 -41.69 36.50 31.78
CA ALA A 150 -41.73 36.82 33.21
C ALA A 150 -42.05 35.59 34.07
N SER A 151 -42.97 34.73 33.62
CA SER A 151 -43.28 33.46 34.28
C SER A 151 -42.10 32.48 34.27
N ALA A 152 -41.40 32.36 33.13
CA ALA A 152 -40.19 31.56 33.02
C ALA A 152 -39.06 32.08 33.92
N PHE A 153 -38.86 33.39 33.96
CA PHE A 153 -37.85 34.02 34.82
C PHE A 153 -38.11 33.78 36.32
N ARG A 154 -39.37 33.86 36.78
CA ARG A 154 -39.69 33.53 38.19
C ARG A 154 -39.35 32.08 38.54
N ARG A 155 -39.48 31.13 37.61
CA ARG A 155 -39.04 29.74 37.84
C ARG A 155 -37.52 29.66 38.01
N VAL A 156 -36.76 30.36 37.17
CA VAL A 156 -35.30 30.44 37.30
C VAL A 156 -34.88 31.04 38.65
N LEU A 157 -35.58 32.08 39.12
CA LEU A 157 -35.34 32.65 40.45
C LEU A 157 -35.63 31.64 41.58
N ALA A 158 -36.69 30.84 41.44
CA ALA A 158 -37.07 29.85 42.45
C ALA A 158 -36.15 28.61 42.47
N GLU A 159 -35.60 28.22 41.32
CA GLU A 159 -34.70 27.07 41.15
C GLU A 159 -33.22 27.43 41.34
N ALA A 160 -32.90 28.71 41.58
CA ALA A 160 -31.54 29.16 41.77
C ALA A 160 -30.87 28.49 42.98
N ASP A 161 -29.62 28.04 42.80
CA ASP A 161 -28.87 27.38 43.86
C ASP A 161 -28.49 28.35 45.01
N GLU A 162 -28.29 27.80 46.21
CA GLU A 162 -27.99 28.59 47.41
C GLU A 162 -26.72 29.46 47.24
N GLN A 163 -25.77 28.99 46.43
CA GLN A 163 -24.55 29.72 46.12
C GLN A 163 -24.83 30.97 45.27
N THR A 164 -25.65 30.87 44.22
CA THR A 164 -26.04 32.00 43.37
C THR A 164 -26.88 33.00 44.15
N VAL A 165 -27.84 32.51 44.94
CA VAL A 165 -28.68 33.36 45.80
C VAL A 165 -27.81 34.14 46.79
N SER A 166 -26.90 33.46 47.50
CA SER A 166 -25.99 34.11 48.46
C SER A 166 -25.09 35.14 47.77
N ARG A 167 -24.62 34.83 46.56
CA ARG A 167 -23.81 35.75 45.76
C ARG A 167 -24.57 37.01 45.36
N LEU A 168 -25.81 36.88 44.88
CA LEU A 168 -26.65 38.01 44.47
C LEU A 168 -27.06 38.85 45.69
N ARG A 169 -27.44 38.21 46.80
CA ARG A 169 -27.81 38.90 48.06
C ARG A 169 -26.66 39.76 48.59
N ASN A 170 -25.46 39.19 48.67
CA ASN A 170 -24.27 39.92 49.10
C ASN A 170 -23.92 41.09 48.15
N ALA A 171 -24.17 40.93 46.85
CA ALA A 171 -23.94 41.99 45.86
C ALA A 171 -24.94 43.14 46.03
N SER A 172 -26.23 42.81 46.20
CA SER A 172 -27.29 43.80 46.45
C SER A 172 -27.06 44.58 47.74
N GLN A 173 -26.69 43.91 48.84
CA GLN A 173 -26.39 44.57 50.12
C GLN A 173 -25.23 45.57 50.03
N LYS A 174 -24.18 45.25 49.24
CA LYS A 174 -23.07 46.17 48.99
C LYS A 174 -23.48 47.41 48.19
N GLU A 175 -24.52 47.31 47.38
CA GLU A 175 -25.11 48.43 46.63
C GLU A 175 -26.27 49.13 47.38
N GLY A 176 -26.40 48.88 48.69
CA GLY A 176 -27.42 49.51 49.53
C GLY A 176 -28.80 48.88 49.40
N GLY A 177 -28.87 47.57 49.11
CA GLY A 177 -30.13 46.83 49.00
C GLY A 177 -30.86 47.06 47.67
N LYS A 178 -30.13 47.42 46.60
CA LYS A 178 -30.70 47.68 45.28
C LYS A 178 -30.57 46.48 44.37
N ALA A 179 -31.57 46.30 43.51
CA ALA A 179 -31.61 45.27 42.47
C ALA A 179 -32.27 45.87 41.23
N THR A 180 -31.71 45.60 40.04
CA THR A 180 -32.35 46.04 38.79
C THR A 180 -32.75 44.83 37.95
N VAL A 181 -34.02 44.75 37.58
CA VAL A 181 -34.54 43.79 36.61
C VAL A 181 -34.60 44.48 35.26
N PHE A 182 -33.95 43.88 34.28
CA PHE A 182 -33.97 44.32 32.89
C PHE A 182 -34.94 43.44 32.09
N SER A 183 -35.77 44.06 31.26
CA SER A 183 -36.69 43.38 30.34
C SER A 183 -36.55 43.91 28.92
N ALA A 184 -36.84 43.07 27.93
CA ALA A 184 -36.81 43.45 26.50
C ALA A 184 -37.85 44.52 26.12
N ALA A 185 -38.98 44.54 26.84
CA ALA A 185 -40.06 45.52 26.68
C ALA A 185 -40.70 45.81 28.04
N GLU A 186 -41.57 46.83 28.09
CA GLU A 186 -42.31 47.17 29.31
C GLU A 186 -43.19 45.99 29.75
N LEU A 187 -43.06 45.59 31.01
CA LEU A 187 -43.82 44.49 31.57
C LEU A 187 -45.24 44.96 31.93
N PRO A 188 -46.27 44.15 31.68
CA PRO A 188 -47.60 44.43 32.21
C PRO A 188 -47.58 44.50 33.74
N GLY A 189 -48.29 45.46 34.34
CA GLY A 189 -48.28 45.70 35.80
C GLY A 189 -48.44 44.46 36.69
N PRO A 190 -49.32 43.47 36.36
CA PRO A 190 -49.41 42.22 37.11
C PRO A 190 -48.13 41.37 37.03
N ALA A 191 -47.48 41.32 35.87
CA ALA A 191 -46.24 40.57 35.65
C ALA A 191 -45.06 41.25 36.35
N GLU A 192 -44.95 42.57 36.26
CA GLU A 192 -43.94 43.37 36.97
C GLU A 192 -44.01 43.14 38.49
N SER A 193 -45.22 43.25 39.06
CA SER A 193 -45.46 43.04 40.50
C SER A 193 -45.09 41.62 40.94
N ALA A 194 -45.39 40.61 40.11
CA ALA A 194 -45.07 39.22 40.40
C ALA A 194 -43.55 38.96 40.35
N VAL A 195 -42.83 39.59 39.42
CA VAL A 195 -41.37 39.48 39.32
C VAL A 195 -40.70 40.19 40.50
N THR A 196 -41.16 41.39 40.86
CA THR A 196 -40.66 42.11 42.06
C THR A 196 -40.75 41.25 43.31
N ARG A 197 -41.90 40.61 43.54
CA ARG A 197 -42.07 39.72 44.69
C ARG A 197 -41.10 38.55 44.68
N ALA A 198 -40.94 37.88 43.54
CA ALA A 198 -40.01 36.75 43.42
C ALA A 198 -38.54 37.16 43.69
N VAL A 199 -38.14 38.35 43.25
CA VAL A 199 -36.80 38.90 43.53
C VAL A 199 -36.63 39.22 45.02
N GLN A 200 -37.65 39.80 45.66
CA GLN A 200 -37.65 40.10 47.09
C GLN A 200 -37.64 38.82 47.95
N GLU A 201 -38.36 37.77 47.57
CA GLU A 201 -38.31 36.46 48.23
C GLU A 201 -36.90 35.85 48.19
N MET A 202 -36.17 36.06 47.08
CA MET A 202 -34.79 35.57 46.92
C MET A 202 -33.75 36.42 47.66
N LEU A 203 -33.82 37.74 47.53
CA LEU A 203 -32.78 38.66 48.03
C LEU A 203 -33.05 39.22 49.43
N GLY A 204 -34.32 39.29 49.85
CA GLY A 204 -34.81 39.88 51.10
C GLY A 204 -35.90 40.93 50.84
N GLU A 205 -36.92 40.98 51.70
CA GLU A 205 -38.11 41.85 51.52
C GLU A 205 -37.78 43.35 51.45
N ASP A 206 -36.68 43.78 52.07
CA ASP A 206 -36.23 45.18 52.08
C ASP A 206 -35.49 45.61 50.79
N THR A 207 -35.42 44.75 49.77
CA THR A 207 -34.71 45.05 48.53
C THR A 207 -35.51 46.03 47.66
N ASP A 208 -34.87 47.15 47.29
CA ASP A 208 -35.37 48.12 46.31
C ASP A 208 -35.18 47.55 44.89
N VAL A 209 -36.26 47.02 44.32
CA VAL A 209 -36.26 46.41 42.98
C VAL A 209 -36.72 47.44 41.96
N GLN A 210 -35.83 47.78 41.04
CA GLN A 210 -36.10 48.69 39.92
C GLN A 210 -36.28 47.90 38.63
N HIS A 211 -37.29 48.24 37.84
CA HIS A 211 -37.47 47.70 36.48
C HIS A 211 -36.94 48.67 35.45
N ARG A 212 -36.19 48.17 34.47
CA ARG A 212 -35.68 48.95 33.33
C ARG A 212 -35.85 48.16 32.05
N VAL A 213 -36.18 48.87 30.97
CA VAL A 213 -36.18 48.29 29.64
C VAL A 213 -34.76 48.37 29.07
N ASP A 214 -34.26 47.24 28.54
CA ASP A 214 -32.97 47.12 27.86
C ASP A 214 -33.23 46.69 26.42
N GLU A 215 -33.06 47.62 25.47
CA GLU A 215 -33.29 47.35 24.04
C GLU A 215 -32.29 46.34 23.45
N GLU A 216 -31.18 46.05 24.15
CA GLU A 216 -30.24 44.99 23.76
C GLU A 216 -30.76 43.58 24.13
N LEU A 217 -31.72 43.48 25.05
CA LEU A 217 -32.41 42.23 25.36
C LEU A 217 -33.46 41.96 24.27
N VAL A 218 -33.24 40.91 23.49
CA VAL A 218 -34.19 40.48 22.43
C VAL A 218 -35.48 39.93 23.03
N LEU A 219 -35.35 39.03 24.01
CA LEU A 219 -36.47 38.47 24.77
C LEU A 219 -35.96 37.86 26.07
N GLY A 220 -36.69 38.09 27.16
CA GLY A 220 -36.36 37.56 28.47
C GLY A 220 -36.29 38.64 29.54
N LEU A 221 -35.97 38.20 30.76
CA LEU A 221 -35.71 39.08 31.90
C LEU A 221 -34.38 38.70 32.54
N GLU A 222 -33.66 39.71 33.02
CA GLU A 222 -32.37 39.55 33.68
C GLU A 222 -32.31 40.42 34.94
N LEU A 223 -32.06 39.80 36.09
CA LEU A 223 -31.74 40.50 37.32
C LEU A 223 -30.24 40.78 37.34
N ARG A 224 -29.84 42.05 37.49
CA ARG A 224 -28.45 42.46 37.68
C ARG A 224 -28.26 43.14 39.04
N CYS A 225 -27.24 42.72 39.79
CA CYS A 225 -26.88 43.23 41.11
C CYS A 225 -25.34 43.20 41.27
N GLY A 226 -24.69 44.35 41.52
CA GLY A 226 -23.25 44.40 41.83
C GLY A 226 -22.33 43.65 40.87
N GLY A 227 -22.58 43.78 39.55
CA GLY A 227 -21.80 43.12 38.50
C GLY A 227 -22.08 41.62 38.33
N ARG A 228 -23.10 41.08 39.02
CA ARG A 228 -23.62 39.72 38.83
C ARG A 228 -24.96 39.79 38.14
N SER A 229 -25.28 38.76 37.37
CA SER A 229 -26.59 38.64 36.78
C SER A 229 -27.14 37.22 36.85
N LEU A 230 -28.47 37.14 36.84
CA LEU A 230 -29.23 35.91 36.73
C LEU A 230 -30.44 36.22 35.86
N GLY A 231 -30.61 35.48 34.78
CA GLY A 231 -31.63 35.77 33.78
C GLY A 231 -32.21 34.52 33.17
N TRP A 232 -33.41 34.68 32.62
CA TRP A 232 -33.93 33.80 31.60
C TRP A 232 -33.99 34.63 30.32
N THR A 233 -32.94 34.54 29.50
CA THR A 233 -32.87 35.24 28.23
C THR A 233 -32.87 34.25 27.07
N VAL A 234 -33.42 34.66 25.92
CA VAL A 234 -33.34 33.83 24.70
C VAL A 234 -31.90 33.61 24.26
N ARG A 235 -30.99 34.54 24.58
CA ARG A 235 -29.55 34.34 24.33
C ARG A 235 -29.04 33.14 25.12
N ASP A 236 -29.25 33.12 26.43
CA ASP A 236 -28.75 32.05 27.29
C ASP A 236 -29.37 30.68 26.94
N TYR A 237 -30.66 30.67 26.60
CA TYR A 237 -31.35 29.46 26.16
C TYR A 237 -30.85 28.95 24.79
N LEU A 238 -30.66 29.84 23.82
CA LEU A 238 -30.09 29.44 22.52
C LEU A 238 -28.62 29.02 22.65
N ASP A 239 -27.87 29.63 23.56
CA ASP A 239 -26.49 29.24 23.86
C ASP A 239 -26.42 27.87 24.56
N SER A 240 -27.36 27.55 25.46
CA SER A 240 -27.44 26.22 26.08
C SER A 240 -27.77 25.13 25.05
N VAL A 241 -28.78 25.37 24.19
CA VAL A 241 -29.13 24.46 23.09
C VAL A 241 -27.98 24.33 22.10
N SER A 242 -27.28 25.42 21.78
CA SER A 242 -26.07 25.37 20.95
C SER A 242 -24.99 24.50 21.58
N GLY A 243 -24.79 24.61 22.89
CA GLY A 243 -23.88 23.77 23.67
C GLY A 243 -24.25 22.29 23.62
N GLU A 244 -25.54 21.96 23.77
CA GLU A 244 -26.04 20.58 23.66
C GLU A 244 -25.82 20.02 22.25
N VAL A 245 -26.18 20.76 21.20
CA VAL A 245 -25.96 20.35 19.81
C VAL A 245 -24.48 20.12 19.53
N ARG A 246 -23.59 21.01 19.98
CA ARG A 246 -22.14 20.83 19.86
C ARG A 246 -21.64 19.58 20.59
N THR A 247 -22.19 19.30 21.77
CA THR A 247 -21.82 18.12 22.56
C THR A 247 -22.27 16.83 21.87
N LEU A 248 -23.49 16.81 21.32
CA LEU A 248 -24.00 15.67 20.55
C LEU A 248 -23.18 15.42 19.28
N LEU A 249 -22.84 16.48 18.55
CA LEU A 249 -21.95 16.39 17.39
C LEU A 249 -20.57 15.86 17.79
N ALA A 250 -20.01 16.28 18.92
CA ALA A 250 -18.73 15.78 19.42
C ALA A 250 -18.78 14.32 19.92
N GLN A 251 -19.90 13.88 20.51
CA GLN A 251 -20.08 12.49 20.95
C GLN A 251 -20.18 11.52 19.77
N GLU A 252 -20.88 11.89 18.69
CA GLU A 252 -20.89 11.09 17.47
C GLU A 252 -19.49 10.99 16.85
N GLN A 253 -18.68 12.05 16.89
CA GLN A 253 -17.29 12.00 16.43
C GLN A 253 -16.45 10.99 17.21
N LEU A 254 -16.60 10.95 18.54
CA LEU A 254 -15.89 10.00 19.39
C LEU A 254 -16.38 8.56 19.17
N GLY A 255 -17.68 8.37 18.95
CA GLY A 255 -18.27 7.06 18.63
C GLY A 255 -17.83 6.51 17.27
N ALA A 256 -17.82 7.35 16.23
CA ALA A 256 -17.36 6.97 14.89
C ALA A 256 -15.86 6.61 14.88
N LYS A 257 -15.02 7.41 15.57
CA LYS A 257 -13.57 7.19 15.64
C LYS A 257 -13.16 5.96 16.46
N ALA A 258 -13.98 5.57 17.44
CA ALA A 258 -13.78 4.35 18.23
C ALA A 258 -14.16 3.07 17.45
N GLN A 259 -15.12 3.14 16.52
CA GLN A 259 -15.50 2.01 15.67
C GLN A 259 -14.50 1.76 14.53
N ASP A 260 -13.79 2.80 14.06
CA ASP A 260 -12.85 2.73 12.93
C ASP A 260 -11.37 2.57 13.37
N SER A 261 -11.12 2.34 14.66
CA SER A 261 -9.76 2.05 15.17
C SER A 261 -9.31 0.63 14.79
N PRO A 262 -8.04 0.43 14.36
CA PRO A 262 -7.57 -0.81 13.74
C PRO A 262 -7.39 -2.01 14.71
N GLU A 263 -7.77 -1.89 15.98
CA GLU A 263 -7.63 -2.97 16.98
C GLU A 263 -8.55 -4.19 16.73
N SER A 264 -9.45 -4.16 15.75
CA SER A 264 -10.25 -5.34 15.36
C SER A 264 -9.76 -6.09 14.12
N LYS A 265 -8.64 -5.69 13.49
CA LYS A 265 -8.11 -6.35 12.26
C LYS A 265 -6.84 -7.18 12.47
N SER A 266 -6.46 -7.51 13.70
CA SER A 266 -5.24 -8.29 14.00
C SER A 266 -5.45 -9.75 14.40
N GLU A 267 -6.61 -10.37 14.14
CA GLU A 267 -6.81 -11.82 14.39
C GLU A 267 -7.12 -12.68 13.15
N GLU A 268 -7.22 -12.11 11.95
CA GLU A 268 -7.28 -12.90 10.70
C GLU A 268 -5.94 -12.84 9.96
N GLY A 269 -4.90 -13.30 10.64
CA GLY A 269 -3.60 -13.61 10.05
C GLY A 269 -3.39 -15.12 10.05
N ASP A 270 -3.28 -15.68 8.85
CA ASP A 270 -2.57 -16.91 8.53
C ASP A 270 -3.28 -18.26 8.75
N SER A 271 -4.07 -18.69 7.75
CA SER A 271 -4.47 -20.10 7.61
C SER A 271 -4.49 -20.58 6.15
N SER A 272 -3.71 -19.98 5.24
CA SER A 272 -3.74 -20.35 3.82
C SER A 272 -2.40 -20.74 3.19
N GLU A 273 -1.31 -20.91 3.95
CA GLU A 273 -0.02 -21.39 3.39
C GLU A 273 0.29 -22.89 3.56
N GLU A 274 -0.55 -23.71 4.21
CA GLU A 274 -0.19 -25.12 4.45
C GLU A 274 -0.85 -26.17 3.52
N SER A 275 -1.50 -25.77 2.43
CA SER A 275 -2.14 -26.73 1.50
C SER A 275 -1.35 -27.04 0.22
N GLY A 276 -0.22 -26.37 -0.05
CA GLY A 276 0.57 -26.55 -1.27
C GLY A 276 1.69 -27.60 -1.20
N SER A 277 2.07 -28.04 0.00
CA SER A 277 3.29 -28.83 0.22
C SER A 277 3.06 -30.35 0.29
N GLN A 278 1.81 -30.80 0.42
CA GLN A 278 1.49 -32.23 0.53
C GLN A 278 1.30 -32.95 -0.81
N GLU A 279 1.08 -32.22 -1.91
CA GLU A 279 0.86 -32.84 -3.22
C GLU A 279 2.16 -33.21 -3.95
N HIS A 280 3.28 -32.53 -3.63
CA HIS A 280 4.59 -32.86 -4.21
C HIS A 280 5.29 -34.07 -3.53
N ALA A 281 4.98 -34.36 -2.26
CA ALA A 281 5.56 -35.51 -1.55
C ALA A 281 4.93 -36.86 -1.97
N ALA A 282 3.66 -36.87 -2.39
CA ALA A 282 2.97 -38.09 -2.83
C ALA A 282 3.40 -38.57 -4.23
N VAL A 283 3.85 -37.65 -5.09
CA VAL A 283 4.31 -37.97 -6.45
C VAL A 283 5.75 -38.51 -6.44
N GLN A 284 6.61 -38.05 -5.52
CA GLN A 284 7.98 -38.57 -5.40
C GLN A 284 8.05 -39.99 -4.79
N ALA A 285 7.16 -40.33 -3.85
CA ALA A 285 7.12 -41.66 -3.23
C ALA A 285 6.59 -42.78 -4.16
N SER A 286 5.88 -42.41 -5.24
CA SER A 286 5.35 -43.38 -6.21
C SER A 286 6.34 -43.72 -7.34
N ALA A 287 7.35 -42.87 -7.58
CA ALA A 287 8.41 -43.15 -8.56
C ALA A 287 9.46 -44.14 -8.03
N GLU A 288 9.72 -44.16 -6.73
CA GLU A 288 10.75 -45.02 -6.11
C GLU A 288 10.28 -46.48 -5.91
N LYS A 289 8.96 -46.72 -5.87
CA LYS A 289 8.37 -48.07 -5.77
C LYS A 289 8.27 -48.82 -7.11
N LEU A 290 8.53 -48.17 -8.25
CA LEU A 290 8.57 -48.85 -9.55
C LEU A 290 9.98 -49.31 -9.96
N GLN A 291 11.05 -48.77 -9.38
CA GLN A 291 12.42 -49.22 -9.68
C GLN A 291 12.86 -50.47 -8.88
N THR A 292 12.30 -50.71 -7.70
CA THR A 292 12.66 -51.87 -6.86
C THR A 292 11.91 -53.17 -7.20
N ARG A 293 10.95 -53.13 -8.13
CA ARG A 293 10.17 -54.32 -8.55
C ARG A 293 10.63 -54.91 -9.90
N GLY A 294 11.68 -54.35 -10.51
CA GLY A 294 12.27 -54.82 -11.77
C GLY A 294 13.46 -55.78 -11.63
N GLU A 295 14.07 -55.92 -10.44
CA GLU A 295 15.31 -56.70 -10.25
C GLU A 295 15.12 -58.07 -9.59
N ALA A 296 13.88 -58.52 -9.33
CA ALA A 296 13.60 -59.81 -8.67
C ALA A 296 12.86 -60.81 -9.57
N GLY A 297 13.23 -60.90 -10.86
CA GLY A 297 12.55 -61.77 -11.83
C GLY A 297 13.43 -62.26 -12.98
N GLY A 298 14.68 -62.63 -12.68
CA GLY A 298 15.63 -63.13 -13.68
C GLY A 298 16.71 -64.04 -13.11
N GLU A 299 16.31 -65.18 -12.56
CA GLU A 299 17.07 -66.45 -12.54
C GLU A 299 16.11 -67.62 -12.74
#